data_AF-A0A9E4JA88-F1
#
_entry.id   AF-A0A9E4JA88-F1
#
_cell.length_a   1.000
_cell.length_b   1.000
_cell.length_c   1.000
_cell.angle_alpha   90.00
_cell.angle_beta   90.00
_cell.angle_gamma   90.00
#
_symmetry.space_group_name_H-M   'P 1'
#
loop_
_entity.id
_entity.type
_entity.pdbx_description
1 polymer ?
#
loop_
_entity_poly.entity_id
_entity_poly.type
_entity_poly.pdbx_seq_one_letter_code
_entity_poly.pdbx_strand_id
1 'polypeptide(L)'
;MSKNAPKKKILMIAANPAVSPTTGWPVGFWWAELTHPYWAFVEAGCEVEIRSPSGGRLEADGYSDPEDESGYSAHDVLSLGFKTSKVHRALLHETKSIKDVDVTGYDAVLVTGGQSPMVTFRGNTELAQLVARFYEAGKVTALVCHGTCLLLETRLSTGELLVKGKTWTGFANSEEAFADAIVGQRIQPFWIEDEARALPGTRFEVAPPFAPFAIRDGHLITDQQQNSGRVVAELVLEALAGESAGERPVTKGSGIRIARYVHPYFNANAWLVMNDTHAVLIDTASNGNDDGAKLASFVASFGRQLQAVMLSHGHPDVFLGIKALRERFPEAPLLVARPEIVDDIVGMAKTMEQYGLLTSPDLSADRFDYRAAVKVMPADGLVLAGTPSVSFRTWVTPAPSEFTRLTCVWMPELDTLFASDLAYNHVHAWAGMGVDRAALDAWLGFLDGVITAHPGAAVQVLTGHGPTADGNVLLAQRAYLGDLVKALDAGLRGEALEEALKKRYPGHRGAEFQLHMTATNPAFGG
;
A
#
# COMPACT_ATOMS: atom_id res chain seq x y z
N MET A 1 -13.62 -2.96 22.66
CA MET A 1 -12.15 -2.85 22.85
C MET A 1 -11.85 -1.63 23.71
N SER A 2 -10.78 -1.72 24.50
CA SER A 2 -10.39 -0.80 25.57
C SER A 2 -10.40 0.68 25.16
N LYS A 3 -11.13 1.53 25.92
CA LYS A 3 -11.11 2.99 25.78
C LYS A 3 -9.79 3.67 26.22
N ASN A 4 -8.73 2.90 26.51
CA ASN A 4 -7.51 3.38 27.18
C ASN A 4 -6.19 2.99 26.50
N ALA A 5 -6.17 2.59 25.22
CA ALA A 5 -4.88 2.49 24.52
C ALA A 5 -4.30 3.91 24.31
N PRO A 6 -3.05 4.19 24.71
CA PRO A 6 -2.46 5.51 24.49
C PRO A 6 -2.39 5.81 22.99
N LYS A 7 -2.75 7.05 22.62
CA LYS A 7 -2.67 7.52 21.23
C LYS A 7 -1.21 7.45 20.76
N LYS A 8 -1.01 6.96 19.54
CA LYS A 8 0.31 6.99 18.90
C LYS A 8 0.73 8.43 18.66
N LYS A 9 1.98 8.77 18.94
CA LYS A 9 2.52 10.13 18.77
C LYS A 9 3.60 10.17 17.69
N ILE A 10 3.45 11.07 16.72
CA ILE A 10 4.32 11.19 15.56
C ILE A 10 4.97 12.57 15.54
N LEU A 11 6.30 12.60 15.43
CA LEU A 11 7.07 13.83 15.20
C LEU A 11 7.18 14.07 13.70
N MET A 12 6.69 15.20 13.22
CA MET A 12 6.95 15.67 11.86
C MET A 12 8.00 16.78 11.89
N ILE A 13 9.06 16.63 11.09
CA ILE A 13 10.14 17.62 11.00
C ILE A 13 10.15 18.20 9.59
N ALA A 14 9.99 19.52 9.50
CA ALA A 14 10.12 20.26 8.25
C ALA A 14 11.33 21.20 8.30
N ALA A 15 11.97 21.38 7.15
CA ALA A 15 13.13 22.25 7.04
C ALA A 15 12.76 23.72 7.30
N ASN A 16 13.64 24.44 8.01
CA ASN A 16 13.53 25.89 8.09
C ASN A 16 13.66 26.53 6.69
N PRO A 17 13.05 27.70 6.44
CA PRO A 17 13.21 28.39 5.16
C PRO A 17 14.68 28.78 4.91
N ALA A 18 15.09 28.77 3.65
CA ALA A 18 16.42 29.13 3.21
C ALA A 18 16.38 29.86 1.86
N VAL A 19 17.55 30.26 1.37
CA VAL A 19 17.72 30.77 0.01
C VAL A 19 18.63 29.81 -0.74
N SER A 20 18.19 29.31 -1.89
CA SER A 20 18.99 28.41 -2.72
C SER A 20 20.26 29.11 -3.18
N PRO A 21 21.46 28.57 -2.90
CA PRO A 21 22.71 29.14 -3.42
C PRO A 21 22.84 28.96 -4.94
N THR A 22 22.07 28.06 -5.54
CA THR A 22 22.11 27.75 -6.97
C THR A 22 21.19 28.66 -7.77
N THR A 23 19.97 28.93 -7.29
CA THR A 23 18.96 29.72 -8.03
C THR A 23 18.70 31.11 -7.43
N GLY A 24 19.11 31.35 -6.18
CA GLY A 24 18.78 32.56 -5.42
C GLY A 24 17.33 32.62 -4.92
N TRP A 25 16.55 31.54 -5.09
CA TRP A 25 15.14 31.51 -4.72
C TRP A 25 14.93 31.30 -3.22
N PRO A 26 13.87 31.87 -2.64
CA PRO A 26 13.37 31.42 -1.34
C PRO A 26 12.88 29.98 -1.48
N VAL A 27 13.37 29.10 -0.60
CA VAL A 27 13.06 27.66 -0.59
C VAL A 27 12.64 27.23 0.81
N GLY A 28 11.79 26.21 0.85
CA GLY A 28 11.07 25.78 2.03
C GLY A 28 10.79 24.28 2.04
N PHE A 29 9.75 23.91 2.77
CA PHE A 29 9.18 22.55 2.71
C PHE A 29 8.19 22.44 1.55
N TRP A 30 7.91 21.22 1.08
CA TRP A 30 6.85 20.99 0.10
C TRP A 30 5.49 20.76 0.78
N TRP A 31 4.47 21.53 0.42
CA TRP A 31 3.14 21.48 1.08
C TRP A 31 2.55 20.06 1.20
N ALA A 32 2.41 19.33 0.09
CA ALA A 32 1.82 17.99 0.08
C ALA A 32 2.59 16.98 0.96
N GLU A 33 3.91 17.15 1.09
CA GLU A 33 4.77 16.26 1.89
C GLU A 33 4.66 16.54 3.39
N LEU A 34 4.07 17.67 3.78
CA LEU A 34 3.73 17.97 5.17
C LEU A 34 2.26 17.68 5.46
N THR A 35 1.35 18.14 4.61
CA THR A 35 -0.09 18.15 4.93
C THR A 35 -0.74 16.80 4.68
N HIS A 36 -0.36 16.06 3.63
CA HIS A 36 -0.98 14.77 3.33
C HIS A 36 -0.64 13.73 4.42
N PRO A 37 0.62 13.60 4.89
CA PRO A 37 0.91 12.74 6.03
C PRO A 37 0.25 13.23 7.32
N TYR A 38 0.25 14.54 7.58
CA TYR A 38 -0.41 15.09 8.77
C TYR A 38 -1.87 14.64 8.85
N TRP A 39 -2.62 14.79 7.75
CA TRP A 39 -4.03 14.41 7.71
C TRP A 39 -4.22 12.90 7.88
N ALA A 40 -3.46 12.08 7.17
CA ALA A 40 -3.52 10.63 7.32
C ALA A 40 -3.25 10.18 8.78
N PHE A 41 -2.28 10.79 9.45
CA PHE A 41 -1.97 10.48 10.86
C PHE A 41 -3.08 10.90 11.81
N VAL A 42 -3.60 12.11 11.68
CA VAL A 42 -4.67 12.62 12.55
C VAL A 42 -5.98 11.86 12.33
N GLU A 43 -6.30 11.51 11.08
CA GLU A 43 -7.46 10.67 10.72
C GLU A 43 -7.34 9.25 11.32
N ALA A 44 -6.12 8.72 11.39
CA ALA A 44 -5.83 7.45 12.08
C ALA A 44 -5.84 7.57 13.61
N GLY A 45 -6.10 8.76 14.17
CA GLY A 45 -6.19 9.00 15.60
C GLY A 45 -4.84 9.25 16.28
N CYS A 46 -3.77 9.47 15.52
CA CYS A 46 -2.46 9.81 16.06
C CYS A 46 -2.41 11.27 16.55
N GLU A 47 -1.58 11.52 17.55
CA GLU A 47 -1.12 12.87 17.90
C GLU A 47 0.05 13.24 17.00
N VAL A 48 0.01 14.41 16.36
CA VAL A 48 1.09 14.89 15.48
C VAL A 48 1.68 16.17 16.05
N GLU A 49 3.00 16.20 16.19
CA GLU A 49 3.75 17.41 16.56
C GLU A 49 4.67 17.83 15.41
N ILE A 50 4.51 19.07 14.94
CA ILE A 50 5.36 19.63 13.88
C ILE A 50 6.49 20.45 14.52
N ARG A 51 7.73 20.17 14.13
CA ARG A 51 8.93 20.88 14.55
C ARG A 51 9.82 21.24 13.35
N SER A 52 10.76 22.13 13.58
CA SER A 52 11.83 22.44 12.63
C SER A 52 13.19 22.41 13.33
N PRO A 53 14.32 22.21 12.62
CA PRO A 53 15.64 22.12 13.24
C PRO A 53 15.93 23.28 14.21
N SER A 54 15.75 24.52 13.75
CA SER A 54 16.03 25.72 14.55
C SER A 54 14.81 26.27 15.30
N GLY A 55 13.63 25.68 15.11
CA GLY A 55 12.36 26.29 15.54
C GLY A 55 11.98 27.50 14.68
N GLY A 56 10.91 28.19 15.07
CA GLY A 56 10.41 29.38 14.38
C GLY A 56 9.46 29.08 13.23
N ARG A 57 9.34 30.03 12.31
CA ARG A 57 8.38 29.97 11.20
C ARG A 57 8.88 29.05 10.09
N LEU A 58 7.98 28.20 9.61
CA LEU A 58 8.14 27.42 8.40
C LEU A 58 7.54 28.17 7.20
N GLU A 59 8.20 28.08 6.05
CA GLU A 59 7.69 28.59 4.78
C GLU A 59 7.79 27.47 3.74
N ALA A 60 6.85 27.45 2.81
CA ALA A 60 6.77 26.42 1.79
C ALA A 60 7.49 26.85 0.51
N ASP A 61 7.89 25.88 -0.31
CA ASP A 61 8.33 26.14 -1.68
C ASP A 61 7.20 26.75 -2.51
N GLY A 62 7.50 27.77 -3.33
CA GLY A 62 6.52 28.48 -4.15
C GLY A 62 5.68 27.53 -5.03
N TYR A 63 6.34 26.68 -5.83
CA TYR A 63 5.64 25.71 -6.70
C TYR A 63 4.75 24.71 -5.94
N SER A 64 5.01 24.47 -4.65
CA SER A 64 4.18 23.60 -3.83
C SER A 64 2.90 24.29 -3.32
N ASP A 65 2.85 25.63 -3.37
CA ASP A 65 1.74 26.42 -2.85
C ASP A 65 0.54 26.37 -3.81
N PRO A 66 -0.65 25.92 -3.36
CA PRO A 66 -1.85 25.90 -4.19
C PRO A 66 -2.31 27.28 -4.69
N GLU A 67 -1.83 28.37 -4.07
CA GLU A 67 -2.13 29.75 -4.47
C GLU A 67 -0.98 30.41 -5.25
N ASP A 68 0.08 29.67 -5.58
CA ASP A 68 1.17 30.20 -6.41
C ASP A 68 0.70 30.55 -7.83
N GLU A 69 1.27 31.61 -8.38
CA GLU A 69 0.90 32.13 -9.70
C GLU A 69 1.11 31.10 -10.84
N SER A 70 2.03 30.13 -10.66
CA SER A 70 2.25 29.06 -11.63
C SER A 70 1.04 28.13 -11.78
N GLY A 71 0.17 28.04 -10.77
CA GLY A 71 -0.94 27.09 -10.72
C GLY A 71 -0.51 25.62 -10.62
N TYR A 72 0.77 25.31 -10.43
CA TYR A 72 1.31 23.94 -10.45
C TYR A 72 0.61 23.04 -9.42
N SER A 73 0.44 23.54 -8.20
CA SER A 73 -0.18 22.82 -7.09
C SER A 73 -1.64 23.23 -6.82
N ALA A 74 -2.30 23.94 -7.75
CA ALA A 74 -3.67 24.43 -7.54
C ALA A 74 -4.71 23.33 -7.30
N HIS A 75 -4.39 22.09 -7.67
CA HIS A 75 -5.22 20.91 -7.44
C HIS A 75 -5.15 20.38 -5.99
N ASP A 76 -4.16 20.81 -5.18
CA ASP A 76 -3.96 20.33 -3.82
C ASP A 76 -4.84 21.05 -2.80
N VAL A 77 -6.12 20.66 -2.81
CA VAL A 77 -7.15 21.19 -1.90
C VAL A 77 -6.86 20.87 -0.42
N LEU A 78 -6.11 19.80 -0.12
CA LEU A 78 -5.75 19.43 1.25
C LEU A 78 -4.76 20.43 1.85
N SER A 79 -3.73 20.78 1.08
CA SER A 79 -2.77 21.81 1.49
C SER A 79 -3.42 23.18 1.55
N LEU A 80 -4.30 23.52 0.61
CA LEU A 80 -5.06 24.76 0.66
C LEU A 80 -5.92 24.86 1.92
N GLY A 81 -6.62 23.77 2.28
CA GLY A 81 -7.41 23.68 3.51
C GLY A 81 -6.55 23.85 4.77
N PHE A 82 -5.39 23.22 4.83
CA PHE A 82 -4.44 23.37 5.94
C PHE A 82 -3.94 24.81 6.06
N LYS A 83 -3.52 25.41 4.94
CA LYS A 83 -2.99 26.78 4.86
C LYS A 83 -4.02 27.84 5.26
N THR A 84 -5.26 27.69 4.82
CA THR A 84 -6.34 28.67 5.07
C THR A 84 -6.99 28.50 6.44
N SER A 85 -6.89 27.31 7.05
CA SER A 85 -7.38 27.06 8.40
C SER A 85 -6.52 27.76 9.46
N LYS A 86 -7.14 28.64 10.26
CA LYS A 86 -6.45 29.38 11.35
C LYS A 86 -5.76 28.45 12.35
N VAL A 87 -6.37 27.30 12.66
CA VAL A 87 -5.83 26.33 13.63
C VAL A 87 -4.62 25.61 13.07
N HIS A 88 -4.71 25.13 11.83
CA HIS A 88 -3.62 24.34 11.23
C HIS A 88 -2.45 25.21 10.80
N ARG A 89 -2.71 26.38 10.19
CA ARG A 89 -1.66 27.35 9.87
C ARG A 89 -0.89 27.81 11.11
N ALA A 90 -1.52 27.82 12.29
CA ALA A 90 -0.86 28.14 13.56
C ALA A 90 0.30 27.19 13.88
N LEU A 91 0.21 25.92 13.46
CA LEU A 91 1.24 24.91 13.67
C LEU A 91 2.57 25.24 12.97
N LEU A 92 2.56 26.14 11.99
CA LEU A 92 3.73 26.48 11.17
C LEU A 92 4.38 27.83 11.54
N HIS A 93 3.75 28.69 12.36
CA HIS A 93 4.29 30.03 12.67
C HIS A 93 5.41 30.01 13.71
N GLU A 94 5.29 29.17 14.73
CA GLU A 94 6.20 29.14 15.88
C GLU A 94 6.53 27.69 16.24
N THR A 95 7.13 26.96 15.29
CA THR A 95 7.55 25.59 15.55
C THR A 95 8.61 25.55 16.66
N LYS A 96 8.57 24.51 17.48
CA LYS A 96 9.65 24.25 18.45
C LYS A 96 10.88 23.70 17.72
N SER A 97 12.06 23.98 18.27
CA SER A 97 13.31 23.37 17.79
C SER A 97 13.35 21.86 18.09
N ILE A 98 14.14 21.13 17.30
CA ILE A 98 14.42 19.72 17.53
C ILE A 98 15.36 19.46 18.72
N LYS A 99 16.03 20.50 19.26
CA LYS A 99 17.04 20.35 20.34
C LYS A 99 16.50 19.67 21.60
N ASP A 100 15.24 19.94 21.94
CA ASP A 100 14.58 19.41 23.15
C ASP A 100 13.68 18.20 22.85
N VAL A 101 13.94 17.48 21.75
CA VAL A 101 13.19 16.27 21.42
C VAL A 101 13.70 15.09 22.24
N ASP A 102 12.83 14.57 23.11
CA ASP A 102 12.98 13.26 23.72
C ASP A 102 12.33 12.20 22.83
N VAL A 103 13.15 11.32 22.24
CA VAL A 103 12.72 10.24 21.33
C VAL A 103 11.74 9.28 21.99
N THR A 104 11.81 9.11 23.31
CA THR A 104 10.93 8.16 24.04
C THR A 104 9.46 8.60 24.04
N GLY A 105 9.21 9.90 23.87
CA GLY A 105 7.86 10.48 23.81
C GLY A 105 7.14 10.28 22.47
N TYR A 106 7.78 9.65 21.48
CA TYR A 106 7.23 9.46 20.14
C TYR A 106 7.27 7.98 19.74
N ASP A 107 6.33 7.59 18.87
CA ASP A 107 6.30 6.27 18.23
C ASP A 107 6.97 6.30 16.85
N ALA A 108 6.95 7.45 16.16
CA ALA A 108 7.55 7.63 14.84
C ALA A 108 8.09 9.04 14.63
N VAL A 109 8.99 9.18 13.66
CA VAL A 109 9.41 10.45 13.06
C VAL A 109 9.19 10.43 11.55
N LEU A 110 8.69 11.53 10.98
CA LEU A 110 8.65 11.78 9.54
C LEU A 110 9.37 13.09 9.24
N VAL A 111 10.41 13.03 8.40
CA VAL A 111 11.12 14.20 7.89
C VAL A 111 10.58 14.53 6.50
N THR A 112 10.00 15.72 6.34
CA THR A 112 9.44 16.18 5.06
C THR A 112 10.55 16.60 4.10
N GLY A 113 10.26 16.61 2.80
CA GLY A 113 11.15 17.18 1.79
C GLY A 113 10.78 18.62 1.44
N GLY A 114 10.84 18.95 0.14
CA GLY A 114 10.95 20.32 -0.39
C GLY A 114 12.39 20.68 -0.78
N GLN A 115 12.61 21.88 -1.31
CA GLN A 115 13.92 22.30 -1.80
C GLN A 115 14.86 22.74 -0.66
N SER A 116 14.34 23.25 0.46
CA SER A 116 15.18 23.67 1.59
C SER A 116 16.08 22.57 2.18
N PRO A 117 15.64 21.30 2.33
CA PRO A 117 16.51 20.18 2.72
C PRO A 117 17.86 20.13 1.99
N MET A 118 17.89 20.40 0.68
CA MET A 118 19.13 20.36 -0.12
C MET A 118 20.15 21.44 0.27
N VAL A 119 19.70 22.46 1.01
CA VAL A 119 20.54 23.53 1.54
C VAL A 119 20.79 23.36 3.04
N THR A 120 19.81 22.89 3.80
CA THR A 120 19.80 22.97 5.27
C THR A 120 20.04 21.64 6.00
N PHE A 121 19.88 20.50 5.34
CA PHE A 121 20.03 19.19 5.99
C PHE A 121 21.42 18.59 5.83
N ARG A 122 22.08 18.79 4.68
CA ARG A 122 23.46 18.31 4.48
C ARG A 122 24.40 19.02 5.47
N GLY A 123 25.24 18.26 6.17
CA GLY A 123 26.06 18.79 7.28
C GLY A 123 25.32 19.13 8.58
N ASN A 124 23.99 18.98 8.65
CA ASN A 124 23.23 19.20 9.88
C ASN A 124 23.36 18.00 10.84
N THR A 125 24.45 17.99 11.60
CA THR A 125 24.78 16.88 12.50
C THR A 125 23.76 16.66 13.61
N GLU A 126 23.12 17.72 14.12
CA GLU A 126 22.08 17.60 15.16
C GLU A 126 20.85 16.85 14.63
N LEU A 127 20.38 17.20 13.43
CA LEU A 127 19.25 16.54 12.78
C LEU A 127 19.58 15.10 12.39
N ALA A 128 20.75 14.85 11.79
CA ALA A 128 21.19 13.51 11.44
C ALA A 128 21.27 12.59 12.67
N GLN A 129 21.81 13.10 13.78
CA GLN A 129 21.87 12.36 15.04
C GLN A 129 20.47 12.10 15.63
N LEU A 130 19.54 13.04 15.52
CA LEU A 130 18.17 12.82 15.98
C LEU A 130 17.51 11.68 15.19
N VAL A 131 17.62 11.69 13.86
CA VAL A 131 17.09 10.63 12.99
C VAL A 131 17.72 9.28 13.31
N ALA A 132 19.04 9.23 13.52
CA ALA A 132 19.73 8.03 13.96
C ALA A 132 19.18 7.50 15.30
N ARG A 133 18.98 8.38 16.30
CA ARG A 133 18.42 7.98 17.61
C ARG A 133 17.01 7.42 17.50
N PHE A 134 16.14 7.98 16.66
CA PHE A 134 14.82 7.42 16.39
C PHE A 134 14.94 5.98 15.85
N TYR A 135 15.79 5.80 14.84
CA TYR A 135 16.00 4.50 14.21
C TYR A 135 16.57 3.45 15.19
N GLU A 136 17.60 3.83 15.97
CA GLU A 136 18.24 2.96 16.96
C GLU A 136 17.32 2.62 18.15
N ALA A 137 16.39 3.50 18.47
CA ALA A 137 15.33 3.24 19.45
C ALA A 137 14.23 2.31 18.92
N GLY A 138 14.36 1.78 17.71
CA GLY A 138 13.38 0.90 17.07
C GLY A 138 12.08 1.62 16.69
N LYS A 139 12.10 2.95 16.58
CA LYS A 139 10.96 3.76 16.17
C LYS A 139 10.87 3.79 14.66
N VAL A 140 9.66 3.98 14.14
CA VAL A 140 9.45 4.15 12.70
C VAL A 140 10.07 5.49 12.28
N THR A 141 10.96 5.45 11.30
CA THR A 141 11.74 6.60 10.83
C THR A 141 11.50 6.78 9.35
N ALA A 142 10.74 7.81 8.98
CA ALA A 142 10.36 8.12 7.61
C ALA A 142 11.05 9.38 7.10
N LEU A 143 11.51 9.39 5.84
CA LEU A 143 12.04 10.57 5.16
C LEU A 143 11.49 10.66 3.73
N VAL A 144 11.13 11.86 3.29
CA VAL A 144 10.40 12.06 2.03
C VAL A 144 11.18 12.92 1.05
N CYS A 145 11.17 12.57 -0.24
CA CYS A 145 11.65 13.41 -1.34
C CYS A 145 13.09 13.88 -1.09
N HIS A 146 13.36 15.19 -1.16
CA HIS A 146 14.65 15.78 -0.88
C HIS A 146 15.07 15.71 0.59
N GLY A 147 14.15 15.47 1.52
CA GLY A 147 14.46 15.22 2.94
C GLY A 147 15.36 13.99 3.13
N THR A 148 15.31 13.05 2.18
CA THR A 148 16.18 11.86 2.17
C THR A 148 17.66 12.18 1.96
N CYS A 149 18.03 13.39 1.52
CA CYS A 149 19.44 13.79 1.39
C CYS A 149 20.21 13.69 2.71
N LEU A 150 19.49 13.82 3.84
CA LEU A 150 20.04 13.63 5.18
C LEU A 150 20.64 12.22 5.38
N LEU A 151 20.08 11.20 4.71
CA LEU A 151 20.54 9.81 4.82
C LEU A 151 21.89 9.55 4.17
N LEU A 152 22.35 10.43 3.28
CA LEU A 152 23.67 10.33 2.65
C LEU A 152 24.81 10.39 3.68
N GLU A 153 24.58 11.05 4.81
CA GLU A 153 25.59 11.31 5.85
C GLU A 153 25.16 10.83 7.25
N THR A 154 23.91 10.38 7.41
CA THR A 154 23.41 9.91 8.72
C THR A 154 24.08 8.62 9.13
N ARG A 155 24.77 8.66 10.27
CA ARG A 155 25.48 7.50 10.85
C ARG A 155 24.84 7.06 12.16
N LEU A 156 24.80 5.75 12.35
CA LEU A 156 24.43 5.11 13.61
C LEU A 156 25.57 5.26 14.62
N SER A 157 25.30 4.93 15.88
CA SER A 157 26.29 4.87 16.97
C SER A 157 27.47 3.92 16.67
N THR A 158 27.26 2.95 15.77
CA THR A 158 28.30 2.04 15.26
C THR A 158 29.30 2.74 14.32
N GLY A 159 29.01 3.96 13.86
CA GLY A 159 29.76 4.68 12.84
C GLY A 159 29.37 4.30 11.40
N GLU A 160 28.56 3.26 11.21
CA GLU A 160 28.04 2.89 9.90
C GLU A 160 26.94 3.85 9.45
N LEU A 161 26.79 4.02 8.13
CA LEU A 161 25.64 4.76 7.58
C LEU A 161 24.36 4.02 7.95
N LEU A 162 23.31 4.77 8.31
CA LEU A 162 21.99 4.21 8.59
C LEU A 162 21.46 3.38 7.42
N VAL A 163 21.73 3.82 6.20
CA VAL A 163 21.34 3.15 4.96
C VAL A 163 22.25 1.98 4.56
N LYS A 164 23.29 1.66 5.33
CA LYS A 164 24.15 0.50 5.03
C LYS A 164 23.35 -0.80 5.13
N GLY A 165 23.39 -1.59 4.07
CA GLY A 165 22.61 -2.82 3.91
C GLY A 165 21.12 -2.59 3.67
N LYS A 166 20.70 -1.34 3.42
CA LYS A 166 19.29 -0.97 3.23
C LYS A 166 18.93 -0.76 1.77
N THR A 167 17.68 -1.06 1.45
CA THR A 167 17.02 -0.56 0.23
C THR A 167 16.24 0.69 0.56
N TRP A 168 16.46 1.78 -0.18
CA TRP A 168 15.85 3.07 0.06
C TRP A 168 15.67 3.86 -1.24
N THR A 169 14.90 4.94 -1.19
CA THR A 169 14.61 5.84 -2.31
C THR A 169 14.66 7.30 -1.85
N GLY A 170 14.44 8.22 -2.78
CA GLY A 170 14.50 9.67 -2.65
C GLY A 170 14.33 10.29 -4.03
N PHE A 171 14.24 11.62 -4.10
CA PHE A 171 13.94 12.32 -5.35
C PHE A 171 14.91 11.92 -6.48
N ALA A 172 14.36 11.45 -7.59
CA ALA A 172 15.12 10.76 -8.63
C ALA A 172 15.76 11.74 -9.62
N ASN A 173 16.88 11.34 -10.23
CA ASN A 173 17.55 12.12 -11.28
C ASN A 173 16.62 12.44 -12.46
N SER A 174 15.68 11.56 -12.80
CA SER A 174 14.69 11.81 -13.85
C SER A 174 13.73 12.95 -13.49
N GLU A 175 13.41 13.10 -12.21
CA GLU A 175 12.51 14.15 -11.71
C GLU A 175 13.26 15.46 -11.57
N GLU A 176 14.52 15.41 -11.12
CA GLU A 176 15.42 16.55 -11.14
C GLU A 176 15.63 17.09 -12.56
N ALA A 177 15.93 16.22 -13.52
CA ALA A 177 16.13 16.60 -14.91
C ALA A 177 14.86 17.22 -15.51
N PHE A 178 13.67 16.71 -15.13
CA PHE A 178 12.40 17.31 -15.51
C PHE A 178 12.25 18.71 -14.92
N ALA A 179 12.51 18.89 -13.62
CA ALA A 179 12.40 20.19 -12.95
C ALA A 179 13.39 21.22 -13.54
N ASP A 180 14.65 20.82 -13.72
CA ASP A 180 15.68 21.64 -14.38
C ASP A 180 15.24 22.06 -15.80
N ALA A 181 14.61 21.16 -16.55
CA ALA A 181 14.13 21.44 -17.91
C ALA A 181 12.93 22.41 -17.94
N ILE A 182 11.99 22.28 -16.99
CA ILE A 182 10.83 23.18 -16.89
C ILE A 182 11.26 24.60 -16.54
N VAL A 183 12.24 24.74 -15.64
CA VAL A 183 12.74 26.04 -15.21
C VAL A 183 13.79 26.61 -16.19
N GLY A 184 14.50 25.75 -16.90
CA GLY A 184 15.57 26.13 -17.83
C GLY A 184 16.92 26.41 -17.16
N GLN A 185 17.11 25.97 -15.91
CA GLN A 185 18.38 26.06 -15.19
C GLN A 185 18.51 24.94 -14.17
N ARG A 186 19.74 24.72 -13.67
CA ARG A 186 20.00 23.82 -12.56
C ARG A 186 19.35 24.35 -11.27
N ILE A 187 18.52 23.53 -10.62
CA ILE A 187 17.87 23.90 -9.36
C ILE A 187 18.71 23.46 -8.16
N GLN A 188 19.14 22.19 -8.14
CA GLN A 188 19.78 21.58 -6.97
C GLN A 188 21.32 21.57 -7.05
N PRO A 189 22.03 21.80 -5.92
CA PRO A 189 23.49 21.79 -5.89
C PRO A 189 24.11 20.41 -6.14
N PHE A 190 23.37 19.34 -5.85
CA PHE A 190 23.70 17.95 -6.12
C PHE A 190 22.40 17.16 -6.29
N TRP A 191 22.47 15.95 -6.83
CA TRP A 191 21.32 15.05 -6.94
C TRP A 191 21.47 13.87 -5.99
N ILE A 192 20.38 13.53 -5.28
CA ILE A 192 20.41 12.50 -4.23
C ILE A 192 20.70 11.13 -4.83
N GLU A 193 20.10 10.80 -5.97
CA GLU A 193 20.30 9.49 -6.61
C GLU A 193 21.77 9.27 -7.01
N ASP A 194 22.44 10.28 -7.59
CA ASP A 194 23.87 10.17 -7.94
C ASP A 194 24.74 9.88 -6.71
N GLU A 195 24.54 10.65 -5.64
CA GLU A 195 25.28 10.52 -4.38
C GLU A 195 24.96 9.17 -3.70
N ALA A 196 23.70 8.77 -3.68
CA ALA A 196 23.24 7.53 -3.07
C ALA A 196 23.81 6.30 -3.80
N ARG A 197 23.86 6.33 -5.14
CA ARG A 197 24.44 5.26 -5.95
C ARG A 197 25.95 5.13 -5.76
N ALA A 198 26.64 6.20 -5.33
CA ALA A 198 28.05 6.16 -4.99
C ALA A 198 28.34 5.54 -3.60
N LEU A 199 27.31 5.36 -2.74
CA LEU A 199 27.48 4.78 -1.41
C LEU A 199 27.61 3.25 -1.47
N PRO A 200 28.76 2.68 -1.02
CA PRO A 200 28.96 1.25 -1.07
C PRO A 200 28.05 0.52 -0.08
N GLY A 201 27.48 -0.61 -0.52
CA GLY A 201 26.68 -1.49 0.33
C GLY A 201 25.30 -0.96 0.67
N THR A 202 24.75 -0.05 -0.13
CA THR A 202 23.34 0.40 -0.05
C THR A 202 22.64 0.10 -1.39
N ARG A 203 21.31 0.05 -1.41
CA ARG A 203 20.51 -0.14 -2.63
C ARG A 203 19.54 1.03 -2.81
N PHE A 204 19.84 1.92 -3.77
CA PHE A 204 18.96 3.03 -4.12
C PHE A 204 18.09 2.69 -5.33
N GLU A 205 16.78 2.74 -5.15
CA GLU A 205 15.79 2.38 -6.17
C GLU A 205 14.91 3.57 -6.51
N VAL A 206 14.47 3.65 -7.76
CA VAL A 206 13.59 4.71 -8.25
C VAL A 206 12.50 4.10 -9.12
N ALA A 207 11.29 4.66 -9.02
CA ALA A 207 10.18 4.40 -9.90
C ALA A 207 10.11 5.46 -11.03
N PRO A 208 9.28 5.25 -12.07
CA PRO A 208 9.02 6.28 -13.07
C PRO A 208 8.65 7.62 -12.42
N PRO A 209 9.06 8.75 -13.02
CA PRO A 209 8.88 10.07 -12.42
C PRO A 209 7.41 10.33 -12.11
N PHE A 210 7.14 10.90 -10.92
CA PHE A 210 5.81 11.28 -10.44
C PHE A 210 4.85 10.12 -10.11
N ALA A 211 5.24 8.86 -10.31
CA ALA A 211 4.46 7.71 -9.84
C ALA A 211 4.60 7.55 -8.32
N PRO A 212 3.51 7.30 -7.56
CA PRO A 212 3.61 7.08 -6.12
C PRO A 212 4.56 5.93 -5.78
N PHE A 213 5.61 6.21 -5.00
CA PHE A 213 6.64 5.22 -4.69
C PHE A 213 7.33 5.49 -3.35
N ALA A 214 7.17 4.53 -2.44
CA ALA A 214 7.82 4.52 -1.14
C ALA A 214 8.36 3.11 -0.84
N ILE A 215 9.45 3.06 -0.08
CA ILE A 215 10.11 1.83 0.32
C ILE A 215 10.16 1.77 1.84
N ARG A 216 9.78 0.62 2.40
CA ARG A 216 10.05 0.28 3.80
C ARG A 216 11.16 -0.79 3.90
N ASP A 217 12.16 -0.49 4.72
CA ASP A 217 13.24 -1.39 5.13
C ASP A 217 13.30 -1.49 6.65
N GLY A 218 12.53 -2.44 7.20
CA GLY A 218 12.37 -2.57 8.65
C GLY A 218 11.64 -1.35 9.21
N HIS A 219 12.33 -0.57 10.04
CA HIS A 219 11.81 0.69 10.59
C HIS A 219 12.16 1.92 9.77
N LEU A 220 12.98 1.80 8.73
CA LEU A 220 13.25 2.92 7.81
C LEU A 220 12.19 2.94 6.72
N ILE A 221 11.55 4.08 6.50
CA ILE A 221 10.66 4.32 5.37
C ILE A 221 11.23 5.50 4.58
N THR A 222 11.33 5.35 3.27
CA THR A 222 11.77 6.43 2.39
C THR A 222 10.83 6.58 1.23
N ASP A 223 10.58 7.81 0.83
CA ASP A 223 9.64 8.15 -0.21
C ASP A 223 10.30 8.98 -1.31
N GLN A 224 9.93 8.73 -2.56
CA GLN A 224 10.58 9.36 -3.70
C GLN A 224 10.18 10.83 -3.88
N GLN A 225 8.90 11.20 -3.72
CA GLN A 225 8.40 12.51 -4.16
C GLN A 225 6.96 12.84 -3.70
N GLN A 226 6.55 14.09 -3.90
CA GLN A 226 5.34 14.71 -3.36
C GLN A 226 4.00 13.97 -3.60
N ASN A 227 3.83 13.25 -4.71
CA ASN A 227 2.61 12.50 -5.04
C ASN A 227 2.42 11.24 -4.17
N SER A 228 3.39 10.95 -3.30
CA SER A 228 3.40 9.78 -2.42
C SER A 228 3.18 10.16 -0.95
N GLY A 229 2.87 11.42 -0.64
CA GLY A 229 2.69 11.92 0.73
C GLY A 229 1.68 11.10 1.56
N ARG A 230 0.61 10.60 0.95
CA ARG A 230 -0.31 9.68 1.64
C ARG A 230 0.24 8.25 1.74
N VAL A 231 0.94 7.76 0.72
CA VAL A 231 1.55 6.43 0.69
C VAL A 231 2.57 6.27 1.83
N VAL A 232 3.47 7.23 2.01
CA VAL A 232 4.44 7.19 3.13
C VAL A 232 3.75 7.16 4.49
N ALA A 233 2.65 7.90 4.64
CA ALA A 233 1.89 7.95 5.88
C ALA A 233 1.20 6.62 6.17
N GLU A 234 0.62 5.99 5.16
CA GLU A 234 0.06 4.63 5.25
C GLU A 234 1.14 3.63 5.65
N LEU A 235 2.35 3.70 5.06
CA LEU A 235 3.44 2.81 5.46
C LEU A 235 3.88 3.00 6.92
N VAL A 236 3.87 4.25 7.41
CA VAL A 236 4.18 4.58 8.81
C VAL A 236 3.08 4.05 9.74
N LEU A 237 1.81 4.25 9.39
CA LEU A 237 0.68 3.79 10.20
C LEU A 237 0.63 2.27 10.30
N GLU A 238 0.85 1.59 9.18
CA GLU A 238 1.02 0.13 9.15
C GLU A 238 2.16 -0.27 10.10
N ALA A 239 3.34 0.37 9.98
CA ALA A 239 4.48 0.08 10.86
C ALA A 239 4.16 0.25 12.34
N LEU A 240 3.39 1.27 12.69
CA LEU A 240 2.96 1.57 14.06
C LEU A 240 1.88 0.62 14.58
N ALA A 241 1.05 0.06 13.69
CA ALA A 241 0.09 -0.98 14.00
C ALA A 241 0.76 -2.36 14.25
N GLY A 242 2.07 -2.46 14.02
CA GLY A 242 2.78 -3.73 14.01
C GLY A 242 2.61 -4.49 12.70
N GLU A 243 2.05 -3.84 11.68
CA GLU A 243 1.79 -4.38 10.36
C GLU A 243 2.90 -3.91 9.39
N SER A 244 3.51 -4.83 8.65
CA SER A 244 4.58 -4.48 7.71
C SER A 244 4.03 -3.92 6.41
N ALA A 245 4.50 -2.74 6.06
CA ALA A 245 4.09 -1.97 4.90
C ALA A 245 4.98 -2.26 3.72
N GLY A 246 4.42 -2.95 2.74
CA GLY A 246 5.19 -3.86 1.92
C GLY A 246 5.84 -4.89 2.84
N GLU A 247 5.15 -5.99 3.15
CA GLU A 247 5.83 -7.14 3.72
C GLU A 247 7.04 -7.43 2.85
N ARG A 248 8.22 -7.22 3.43
CA ARG A 248 9.36 -7.98 2.96
C ARG A 248 8.99 -9.44 3.16
N PRO A 249 9.34 -10.26 2.18
CA PRO A 249 9.33 -11.70 2.26
C PRO A 249 9.20 -12.29 3.64
N VAL A 250 8.08 -12.95 3.90
CA VAL A 250 8.08 -14.01 4.91
C VAL A 250 9.05 -15.08 4.43
N THR A 251 10.27 -14.98 4.95
CA THR A 251 11.33 -15.95 4.72
C THR A 251 11.12 -17.10 5.69
N LYS A 252 10.23 -18.02 5.32
CA LYS A 252 10.21 -19.34 5.95
C LYS A 252 11.20 -20.24 5.23
N GLY A 253 12.44 -20.26 5.74
CA GLY A 253 13.41 -21.35 5.60
C GLY A 253 13.86 -21.82 4.20
N SER A 254 13.37 -21.23 3.11
CA SER A 254 13.45 -21.82 1.75
C SER A 254 13.98 -20.87 0.66
N GLY A 255 14.39 -19.65 1.01
CA GLY A 255 14.77 -18.63 0.01
C GLY A 255 13.58 -18.03 -0.75
N ILE A 256 12.35 -18.35 -0.33
CA ILE A 256 11.13 -17.77 -0.88
C ILE A 256 10.81 -16.42 -0.26
N ARG A 257 10.27 -15.56 -1.12
CA ARG A 257 10.00 -14.16 -0.89
C ARG A 257 8.57 -13.84 -1.34
N ILE A 258 7.74 -13.33 -0.45
CA ILE A 258 6.36 -12.92 -0.75
C ILE A 258 6.27 -11.40 -0.63
N ALA A 259 5.76 -10.72 -1.65
CA ALA A 259 5.53 -9.29 -1.66
C ALA A 259 4.06 -8.98 -1.94
N ARG A 260 3.54 -7.95 -1.27
CA ARG A 260 2.15 -7.47 -1.41
C ARG A 260 2.11 -6.23 -2.28
N TYR A 261 1.20 -6.21 -3.25
CA TYR A 261 0.77 -4.99 -3.93
C TYR A 261 -0.63 -4.64 -3.45
N VAL A 262 -0.82 -3.43 -2.93
CA VAL A 262 -2.11 -2.94 -2.44
C VAL A 262 -2.78 -2.11 -3.50
N HIS A 263 -4.01 -2.47 -3.84
CA HIS A 263 -4.88 -1.70 -4.70
C HIS A 263 -5.46 -0.50 -3.90
N PRO A 264 -5.28 0.75 -4.37
CA PRO A 264 -5.79 1.92 -3.66
C PRO A 264 -7.33 1.99 -3.61
N TYR A 265 -8.03 1.31 -4.52
CA TYR A 265 -9.47 1.10 -4.49
C TYR A 265 -9.81 -0.27 -3.91
N PHE A 266 -10.85 -0.32 -3.08
CA PHE A 266 -11.33 -1.54 -2.41
C PHE A 266 -10.36 -2.17 -1.40
N ASN A 267 -9.15 -1.63 -1.23
CA ASN A 267 -8.11 -2.20 -0.36
C ASN A 267 -7.80 -3.67 -0.71
N ALA A 268 -7.86 -4.00 -2.02
CA ALA A 268 -7.58 -5.33 -2.55
C ALA A 268 -6.08 -5.60 -2.66
N ASN A 269 -5.68 -6.86 -2.74
CA ASN A 269 -4.28 -7.28 -2.76
C ASN A 269 -3.97 -8.16 -3.95
N ALA A 270 -2.81 -7.91 -4.57
CA ALA A 270 -2.12 -8.89 -5.40
C ALA A 270 -0.86 -9.36 -4.68
N TRP A 271 -0.51 -10.63 -4.84
CA TRP A 271 0.62 -11.23 -4.13
C TRP A 271 1.66 -11.80 -5.09
N LEU A 272 2.92 -11.37 -4.94
CA LEU A 272 4.04 -11.87 -5.72
C LEU A 272 4.90 -12.81 -4.88
N VAL A 273 4.85 -14.10 -5.20
CA VAL A 273 5.66 -15.15 -4.56
C VAL A 273 6.86 -15.43 -5.45
N MET A 274 8.07 -15.29 -4.92
CA MET A 274 9.30 -15.33 -5.72
C MET A 274 10.45 -16.02 -5.01
N ASN A 275 11.38 -16.56 -5.79
CA ASN A 275 12.71 -16.93 -5.30
C ASN A 275 13.76 -15.97 -5.92
N ASP A 276 14.99 -16.43 -6.10
CA ASP A 276 16.06 -15.63 -6.70
C ASP A 276 15.95 -15.51 -8.22
N THR A 277 15.17 -16.37 -8.88
CA THR A 277 15.11 -16.48 -10.35
C THR A 277 13.70 -16.30 -10.91
N HIS A 278 12.68 -16.87 -10.27
CA HIS A 278 11.30 -16.94 -10.76
C HIS A 278 10.32 -16.31 -9.78
N ALA A 279 9.15 -15.92 -10.28
CA ALA A 279 8.03 -15.45 -9.49
C ALA A 279 6.69 -15.96 -10.03
N VAL A 280 5.70 -16.11 -9.16
CA VAL A 280 4.29 -16.35 -9.48
C VAL A 280 3.49 -15.21 -8.85
N LEU A 281 2.69 -14.55 -9.67
CA LEU A 281 1.75 -13.53 -9.22
C LEU A 281 0.39 -14.19 -8.95
N ILE A 282 -0.24 -13.88 -7.82
CA ILE A 282 -1.62 -14.28 -7.50
C ILE A 282 -2.47 -13.02 -7.48
N ASP A 283 -3.51 -13.06 -8.29
CA ASP A 283 -4.43 -11.98 -8.64
C ASP A 283 -3.77 -10.80 -9.35
N THR A 284 -4.59 -10.00 -10.02
CA THR A 284 -4.11 -8.78 -10.68
C THR A 284 -4.57 -7.54 -9.92
N ALA A 285 -4.79 -6.44 -10.62
CA ALA A 285 -5.31 -5.21 -10.05
C ALA A 285 -6.55 -4.81 -10.86
N SER A 286 -7.41 -3.96 -10.29
CA SER A 286 -8.40 -3.28 -11.13
C SER A 286 -7.67 -2.39 -12.16
N ASN A 287 -8.30 -2.06 -13.28
CA ASN A 287 -7.70 -1.16 -14.26
C ASN A 287 -8.20 0.29 -14.13
N GLY A 288 -8.73 0.67 -12.97
CA GLY A 288 -8.93 2.08 -12.61
C GLY A 288 -7.58 2.75 -12.34
N ASN A 289 -7.39 4.00 -12.79
CA ASN A 289 -6.20 4.81 -12.53
C ASN A 289 -4.86 4.14 -12.89
N ASP A 290 -4.81 3.36 -13.98
CA ASP A 290 -3.63 2.63 -14.45
C ASP A 290 -3.04 1.61 -13.45
N ASP A 291 -3.83 1.12 -12.50
CA ASP A 291 -3.32 0.23 -11.46
C ASP A 291 -2.81 -1.12 -12.01
N GLY A 292 -3.34 -1.61 -13.13
CA GLY A 292 -2.76 -2.75 -13.85
C GLY A 292 -1.32 -2.49 -14.30
N ALA A 293 -1.02 -1.29 -14.81
CA ALA A 293 0.32 -0.91 -15.23
C ALA A 293 1.28 -0.68 -14.05
N LYS A 294 0.76 -0.16 -12.93
CA LYS A 294 1.51 -0.04 -11.67
C LYS A 294 1.84 -1.40 -11.09
N LEU A 295 0.90 -2.34 -11.07
CA LEU A 295 1.15 -3.72 -10.67
C LEU A 295 2.20 -4.38 -11.58
N ALA A 296 2.10 -4.22 -12.90
CA ALA A 296 3.09 -4.74 -13.83
C ALA A 296 4.50 -4.14 -13.58
N SER A 297 4.58 -2.85 -13.25
CA SER A 297 5.83 -2.18 -12.86
C SER A 297 6.36 -2.69 -11.52
N PHE A 298 5.49 -2.89 -10.53
CA PHE A 298 5.82 -3.49 -9.24
C PHE A 298 6.45 -4.88 -9.44
N VAL A 299 5.81 -5.75 -10.23
CA VAL A 299 6.36 -7.09 -10.54
C VAL A 299 7.71 -6.98 -11.25
N ALA A 300 7.85 -6.06 -12.22
CA ALA A 300 9.10 -5.87 -12.95
C ALA A 300 10.25 -5.40 -12.06
N SER A 301 9.97 -4.61 -11.02
CA SER A 301 10.99 -4.05 -10.10
C SER A 301 11.81 -5.12 -9.37
N PHE A 302 11.27 -6.34 -9.22
CA PHE A 302 11.96 -7.44 -8.56
C PHE A 302 12.96 -8.15 -9.48
N GLY A 303 12.92 -7.92 -10.80
CA GLY A 303 13.86 -8.51 -11.75
C GLY A 303 13.86 -10.04 -11.73
N ARG A 304 12.68 -10.66 -11.63
CA ARG A 304 12.47 -12.12 -11.64
C ARG A 304 11.71 -12.54 -12.89
N GLN A 305 11.95 -13.74 -13.38
CA GLN A 305 11.17 -14.32 -14.48
C GLN A 305 9.77 -14.65 -13.95
N LEU A 306 8.75 -13.95 -14.47
CA LEU A 306 7.36 -14.24 -14.12
C LEU A 306 6.94 -15.58 -14.75
N GLN A 307 6.81 -16.61 -13.93
CA GLN A 307 6.46 -17.97 -14.33
C GLN A 307 4.98 -18.09 -14.68
N ALA A 308 4.09 -17.43 -13.94
CA ALA A 308 2.64 -17.47 -14.15
C ALA A 308 1.95 -16.32 -13.41
N VAL A 309 0.74 -16.00 -13.86
CA VAL A 309 -0.25 -15.18 -13.15
C VAL A 309 -1.45 -16.06 -12.82
N MET A 310 -1.72 -16.29 -11.55
CA MET A 310 -2.89 -17.04 -11.09
C MET A 310 -4.05 -16.08 -10.85
N LEU A 311 -5.22 -16.37 -11.41
CA LEU A 311 -6.46 -15.64 -11.18
C LEU A 311 -7.32 -16.48 -10.24
N SER A 312 -7.55 -15.98 -9.04
CA SER A 312 -8.25 -16.73 -8.00
C SER A 312 -9.75 -16.88 -8.29
N HIS A 313 -10.38 -15.84 -8.83
CA HIS A 313 -11.80 -15.82 -9.15
C HIS A 313 -12.14 -14.71 -10.16
N GLY A 314 -13.42 -14.49 -10.44
CA GLY A 314 -13.90 -13.60 -11.49
C GLY A 314 -14.21 -12.16 -11.08
N HIS A 315 -13.71 -11.67 -9.94
CA HIS A 315 -13.92 -10.27 -9.57
C HIS A 315 -13.10 -9.29 -10.44
N PRO A 316 -13.61 -8.06 -10.67
CA PRO A 316 -12.94 -7.09 -11.52
C PRO A 316 -11.51 -6.75 -11.09
N ASP A 317 -11.26 -6.62 -9.79
CA ASP A 317 -9.94 -6.37 -9.22
C ASP A 317 -8.97 -7.55 -9.39
N VAL A 318 -9.47 -8.74 -9.71
CA VAL A 318 -8.66 -9.94 -9.98
C VAL A 318 -8.20 -10.03 -11.44
N PHE A 319 -9.00 -9.60 -12.42
CA PHE A 319 -8.69 -9.86 -13.84
C PHE A 319 -8.49 -8.61 -14.72
N LEU A 320 -8.90 -7.41 -14.30
CA LEU A 320 -8.81 -6.23 -15.17
C LEU A 320 -7.37 -5.79 -15.45
N GLY A 321 -6.41 -6.16 -14.61
CA GLY A 321 -4.98 -5.85 -14.79
C GLY A 321 -4.28 -6.73 -15.82
N ILE A 322 -4.96 -7.75 -16.36
CA ILE A 322 -4.38 -8.73 -17.29
C ILE A 322 -3.74 -8.05 -18.51
N LYS A 323 -4.36 -6.99 -19.06
CA LYS A 323 -3.83 -6.31 -20.26
C LYS A 323 -2.39 -5.85 -20.04
N ALA A 324 -2.16 -5.05 -19.00
CA ALA A 324 -0.85 -4.50 -18.69
C ALA A 324 0.19 -5.60 -18.35
N LEU A 325 -0.25 -6.64 -17.64
CA LEU A 325 0.61 -7.78 -17.32
C LEU A 325 1.02 -8.57 -18.57
N ARG A 326 0.10 -8.79 -19.52
CA ARG A 326 0.41 -9.50 -20.78
C ARG A 326 1.31 -8.68 -21.70
N GLU A 327 1.14 -7.37 -21.74
CA GLU A 327 2.03 -6.48 -22.49
C GLU A 327 3.46 -6.49 -21.91
N ARG A 328 3.59 -6.55 -20.58
CA ARG A 328 4.89 -6.54 -19.90
C ARG A 328 5.56 -7.91 -19.78
N PHE A 329 4.77 -8.97 -19.65
CA PHE A 329 5.20 -10.35 -19.43
C PHE A 329 4.47 -11.33 -20.37
N PRO A 330 4.67 -11.22 -21.69
CA PRO A 330 3.91 -11.99 -22.69
C PRO A 330 4.08 -13.51 -22.57
N GLU A 331 5.21 -13.96 -22.01
CA GLU A 331 5.53 -15.39 -21.82
C GLU A 331 4.88 -16.00 -20.57
N ALA A 332 4.37 -15.18 -19.64
CA ALA A 332 3.75 -15.66 -18.42
C ALA A 332 2.30 -16.12 -18.69
N PRO A 333 1.97 -17.42 -18.57
CA PRO A 333 0.61 -17.89 -18.73
C PRO A 333 -0.30 -17.36 -17.61
N LEU A 334 -1.55 -17.08 -17.98
CA LEU A 334 -2.63 -16.86 -17.04
C LEU A 334 -3.21 -18.21 -16.63
N LEU A 335 -3.37 -18.45 -15.33
CA LEU A 335 -3.82 -19.71 -14.77
C LEU A 335 -5.06 -19.51 -13.90
N VAL A 336 -6.01 -20.45 -13.96
CA VAL A 336 -7.11 -20.59 -13.00
C VAL A 336 -7.12 -22.00 -12.43
N ALA A 337 -7.66 -22.18 -11.23
CA ALA A 337 -7.74 -23.50 -10.59
C ALA A 337 -8.69 -24.47 -11.32
N ARG A 338 -9.72 -23.94 -11.97
CA ARG A 338 -10.75 -24.72 -12.67
C ARG A 338 -11.26 -23.98 -13.91
N PRO A 339 -11.65 -24.69 -14.98
CA PRO A 339 -12.11 -24.05 -16.21
C PRO A 339 -13.34 -23.17 -16.01
N GLU A 340 -14.23 -23.51 -15.06
CA GLU A 340 -15.45 -22.75 -14.80
C GLU A 340 -15.18 -21.34 -14.26
N ILE A 341 -13.98 -21.08 -13.70
CA ILE A 341 -13.57 -19.73 -13.29
C ILE A 341 -13.38 -18.83 -14.53
N VAL A 342 -12.95 -19.39 -15.67
CA VAL A 342 -12.91 -18.64 -16.93
C VAL A 342 -14.32 -18.24 -17.36
N ASP A 343 -15.32 -19.11 -17.14
CA ASP A 343 -16.71 -18.78 -17.41
C ASP A 343 -17.19 -17.62 -16.54
N ASP A 344 -16.79 -17.61 -15.27
CA ASP A 344 -17.12 -16.53 -14.34
C ASP A 344 -16.51 -15.19 -14.76
N ILE A 345 -15.23 -15.19 -15.18
CA ILE A 345 -14.55 -13.99 -15.70
C ILE A 345 -15.26 -13.48 -16.96
N VAL A 346 -15.58 -14.36 -17.91
CA VAL A 346 -16.31 -13.98 -19.14
C VAL A 346 -17.69 -13.41 -18.80
N GLY A 347 -18.40 -14.02 -17.85
CA GLY A 347 -19.68 -13.53 -17.35
C GLY A 347 -19.56 -12.13 -16.76
N MET A 348 -18.59 -11.92 -15.87
CA MET A 348 -18.34 -10.62 -15.25
C MET A 348 -17.97 -9.56 -16.29
N ALA A 349 -17.06 -9.86 -17.23
CA ALA A 349 -16.69 -8.92 -18.29
C ALA A 349 -17.91 -8.46 -19.11
N LYS A 350 -18.83 -9.39 -19.45
CA LYS A 350 -20.09 -9.06 -20.14
C LYS A 350 -21.01 -8.19 -19.29
N THR A 351 -21.18 -8.52 -18.01
CA THR A 351 -21.98 -7.72 -17.09
C THR A 351 -21.41 -6.30 -16.97
N MET A 352 -20.10 -6.17 -16.77
CA MET A 352 -19.44 -4.86 -16.69
C MET A 352 -19.60 -4.06 -17.98
N GLU A 353 -19.48 -4.68 -19.16
CA GLU A 353 -19.71 -4.02 -20.44
C GLU A 353 -21.17 -3.55 -20.59
N GLN A 354 -22.13 -4.40 -20.26
CA GLN A 354 -23.57 -4.06 -20.30
C GLN A 354 -23.90 -2.84 -19.44
N TYR A 355 -23.26 -2.70 -18.27
CA TYR A 355 -23.47 -1.58 -17.36
C TYR A 355 -22.49 -0.41 -17.58
N GLY A 356 -21.63 -0.46 -18.60
CA GLY A 356 -20.65 0.60 -18.87
C GLY A 356 -19.55 0.74 -17.81
N LEU A 357 -19.32 -0.29 -17.00
CA LEU A 357 -18.34 -0.33 -15.91
C LEU A 357 -16.98 -0.90 -16.34
N LEU A 358 -16.89 -1.45 -17.56
CA LEU A 358 -15.65 -2.00 -18.08
C LEU A 358 -14.72 -0.86 -18.55
N THR A 359 -13.72 -0.53 -17.72
CA THR A 359 -12.79 0.58 -17.98
C THR A 359 -11.83 0.32 -19.15
N SER A 360 -11.70 -0.93 -19.60
CA SER A 360 -10.84 -1.34 -20.71
C SER A 360 -11.63 -2.07 -21.78
N PRO A 361 -12.02 -1.41 -22.88
CA PRO A 361 -12.78 -2.02 -23.96
C PRO A 361 -12.09 -3.26 -24.55
N ASP A 362 -10.76 -3.31 -24.54
CA ASP A 362 -9.98 -4.45 -25.03
C ASP A 362 -10.18 -5.73 -24.21
N LEU A 363 -10.72 -5.63 -22.99
CA LEU A 363 -11.07 -6.74 -22.12
C LEU A 363 -12.55 -7.13 -22.24
N SER A 364 -13.29 -6.56 -23.20
CA SER A 364 -14.64 -7.01 -23.54
C SER A 364 -14.62 -8.48 -23.91
N ALA A 365 -15.64 -9.24 -23.51
CA ALA A 365 -15.76 -10.65 -23.85
C ALA A 365 -15.87 -10.90 -25.37
N ASP A 366 -16.25 -9.89 -26.15
CA ASP A 366 -16.30 -9.96 -27.61
C ASP A 366 -14.95 -9.66 -28.27
N ARG A 367 -14.01 -9.03 -27.54
CA ARG A 367 -12.70 -8.60 -28.06
C ARG A 367 -11.53 -9.43 -27.50
N PHE A 368 -11.67 -9.93 -26.28
CA PHE A 368 -10.67 -10.74 -25.60
C PHE A 368 -11.13 -12.18 -25.47
N ASP A 369 -10.43 -13.09 -26.15
CA ASP A 369 -10.67 -14.52 -25.99
C ASP A 369 -10.05 -15.02 -24.68
N TYR A 370 -10.80 -14.88 -23.58
CA TYR A 370 -10.43 -15.38 -22.26
C TYR A 370 -10.16 -16.89 -22.26
N ARG A 371 -10.88 -17.66 -23.11
CA ARG A 371 -10.76 -19.12 -23.16
C ARG A 371 -9.50 -19.59 -23.84
N ALA A 372 -9.00 -18.81 -24.80
CA ALA A 372 -7.70 -19.04 -25.39
C ALA A 372 -6.56 -18.50 -24.50
N ALA A 373 -6.79 -17.39 -23.80
CA ALA A 373 -5.75 -16.71 -23.03
C ALA A 373 -5.48 -17.33 -21.65
N VAL A 374 -6.49 -17.91 -21.01
CA VAL A 374 -6.41 -18.44 -19.63
C VAL A 374 -6.41 -19.96 -19.64
N LYS A 375 -5.42 -20.56 -18.96
CA LYS A 375 -5.23 -22.01 -18.88
C LYS A 375 -5.64 -22.53 -17.51
N VAL A 376 -5.99 -23.81 -17.44
CA VAL A 376 -6.26 -24.49 -16.17
C VAL A 376 -4.94 -24.95 -15.55
N MET A 377 -4.75 -24.68 -14.27
CA MET A 377 -3.59 -25.13 -13.50
C MET A 377 -3.58 -26.66 -13.37
N PRO A 378 -2.41 -27.33 -13.29
CA PRO A 378 -2.35 -28.75 -13.02
C PRO A 378 -3.09 -29.14 -11.73
N ALA A 379 -3.71 -30.33 -11.73
CA ALA A 379 -4.58 -30.78 -10.63
C ALA A 379 -3.82 -31.03 -9.32
N ASP A 380 -2.52 -31.33 -9.41
CA ASP A 380 -1.58 -31.51 -8.30
C ASP A 380 -0.95 -30.19 -7.82
N GLY A 381 -1.26 -29.08 -8.47
CA GLY A 381 -0.76 -27.74 -8.14
C GLY A 381 0.29 -27.22 -9.11
N LEU A 382 0.74 -25.99 -8.87
CA LEU A 382 1.89 -25.41 -9.57
C LEU A 382 3.14 -25.54 -8.69
N VAL A 383 4.28 -25.87 -9.28
CA VAL A 383 5.58 -25.86 -8.56
C VAL A 383 6.36 -24.63 -8.97
N LEU A 384 6.94 -23.91 -8.01
CA LEU A 384 7.78 -22.75 -8.31
C LEU A 384 9.11 -23.19 -8.95
N ALA A 385 9.37 -22.74 -10.16
CA ALA A 385 10.58 -23.05 -10.89
C ALA A 385 11.83 -22.57 -10.12
N GLY A 386 12.86 -23.41 -10.05
CA GLY A 386 14.05 -23.17 -9.24
C GLY A 386 13.89 -23.54 -7.75
N THR A 387 12.67 -23.85 -7.29
CA THR A 387 12.43 -24.34 -5.91
C THR A 387 11.38 -25.46 -5.92
N PRO A 388 11.75 -26.70 -6.32
CA PRO A 388 10.79 -27.80 -6.52
C PRO A 388 10.02 -28.21 -5.26
N SER A 389 10.51 -27.82 -4.08
CA SER A 389 9.85 -28.06 -2.80
C SER A 389 8.71 -27.08 -2.50
N VAL A 390 8.42 -26.10 -3.37
CA VAL A 390 7.42 -25.07 -3.09
C VAL A 390 6.27 -25.23 -4.08
N SER A 391 5.10 -25.57 -3.55
CA SER A 391 3.91 -25.88 -4.33
C SER A 391 2.73 -24.96 -4.01
N PHE A 392 1.95 -24.63 -5.04
CA PHE A 392 0.69 -23.88 -4.94
C PHE A 392 -0.46 -24.87 -5.12
N ARG A 393 -1.19 -25.19 -4.05
CA ARG A 393 -2.33 -26.12 -4.07
C ARG A 393 -3.63 -25.35 -3.96
N THR A 394 -4.58 -25.60 -4.84
CA THR A 394 -5.81 -24.80 -4.90
C THR A 394 -6.98 -25.50 -4.24
N TRP A 395 -7.77 -24.72 -3.49
CA TRP A 395 -9.07 -25.13 -2.97
C TRP A 395 -10.13 -24.19 -3.53
N VAL A 396 -11.08 -24.77 -4.25
CA VAL A 396 -12.16 -24.02 -4.88
C VAL A 396 -13.44 -24.25 -4.11
N THR A 397 -14.20 -23.19 -3.84
CA THR A 397 -15.48 -23.29 -3.16
C THR A 397 -16.42 -24.24 -3.91
N PRO A 398 -17.09 -25.19 -3.23
CA PRO A 398 -17.95 -26.18 -3.89
C PRO A 398 -19.29 -25.60 -4.35
N ALA A 399 -19.63 -24.40 -3.88
CA ALA A 399 -20.84 -23.66 -4.18
C ALA A 399 -20.53 -22.15 -4.21
N PRO A 400 -21.43 -21.33 -4.77
CA PRO A 400 -21.35 -19.86 -4.64
C PRO A 400 -21.17 -19.44 -3.19
N SER A 401 -20.30 -18.45 -2.97
CA SER A 401 -19.92 -17.95 -1.65
C SER A 401 -19.82 -16.42 -1.70
N GLU A 402 -18.65 -15.84 -1.41
CA GLU A 402 -18.37 -14.42 -1.65
C GLU A 402 -18.50 -14.08 -3.15
N PHE A 403 -18.11 -15.02 -4.01
CA PHE A 403 -18.34 -15.04 -5.45
C PHE A 403 -18.76 -16.44 -5.92
N THR A 404 -19.13 -16.60 -7.20
CA THR A 404 -19.62 -17.87 -7.77
C THR A 404 -18.69 -19.04 -7.46
N ARG A 405 -17.38 -18.84 -7.63
CA ARG A 405 -16.31 -19.78 -7.28
C ARG A 405 -15.09 -19.00 -6.83
N LEU A 406 -14.71 -19.15 -5.56
CA LEU A 406 -13.44 -18.62 -5.06
C LEU A 406 -12.36 -19.68 -5.06
N THR A 407 -11.13 -19.28 -5.34
CA THR A 407 -9.94 -20.12 -5.15
C THR A 407 -9.09 -19.60 -4.02
N CYS A 408 -8.88 -20.42 -2.99
CA CYS A 408 -7.78 -20.22 -2.05
C CYS A 408 -6.55 -21.00 -2.51
N VAL A 409 -5.36 -20.50 -2.20
CA VAL A 409 -4.08 -21.18 -2.51
C VAL A 409 -3.37 -21.53 -1.22
N TRP A 410 -3.11 -22.82 -1.01
CA TRP A 410 -2.33 -23.35 0.10
C TRP A 410 -0.91 -23.64 -0.35
N MET A 411 0.06 -23.09 0.38
CA MET A 411 1.49 -23.36 0.26
C MET A 411 1.96 -24.12 1.51
N PRO A 412 1.91 -25.47 1.51
CA PRO A 412 2.21 -26.27 2.70
C PRO A 412 3.62 -26.05 3.22
N GLU A 413 4.58 -25.82 2.32
CA GLU A 413 5.98 -25.72 2.70
C GLU A 413 6.34 -24.38 3.36
N LEU A 414 5.40 -23.42 3.34
CA LEU A 414 5.50 -22.14 4.02
C LEU A 414 4.45 -21.98 5.14
N ASP A 415 3.58 -22.98 5.37
CA ASP A 415 2.32 -22.80 6.12
C ASP A 415 1.59 -21.50 5.78
N THR A 416 1.48 -21.18 4.49
CA THR A 416 0.90 -19.92 4.01
C THR A 416 -0.36 -20.20 3.20
N LEU A 417 -1.45 -19.55 3.59
CA LEU A 417 -2.74 -19.57 2.90
C LEU A 417 -2.99 -18.21 2.23
N PHE A 418 -3.13 -18.21 0.91
CA PHE A 418 -3.75 -17.10 0.18
C PHE A 418 -5.25 -17.32 0.25
N ALA A 419 -5.91 -16.51 1.07
CA ALA A 419 -7.34 -16.65 1.30
C ALA A 419 -8.16 -16.11 0.12
N SER A 420 -7.59 -15.25 -0.73
CA SER A 420 -8.37 -14.46 -1.70
C SER A 420 -9.51 -13.76 -0.94
N ASP A 421 -10.70 -13.65 -1.53
CA ASP A 421 -11.85 -13.01 -0.91
C ASP A 421 -12.57 -13.92 0.09
N LEU A 422 -11.98 -15.08 0.46
CA LEU A 422 -12.51 -15.88 1.55
C LEU A 422 -12.40 -15.15 2.89
N ALA A 423 -11.35 -14.34 3.07
CA ALA A 423 -11.08 -13.62 4.31
C ALA A 423 -10.62 -12.18 4.05
N TYR A 424 -11.22 -11.26 4.79
CA TYR A 424 -10.90 -9.84 4.81
C TYR A 424 -10.21 -9.52 6.15
N ASN A 425 -9.22 -8.64 6.13
CA ASN A 425 -8.58 -8.17 7.35
C ASN A 425 -8.77 -6.66 7.49
N HIS A 426 -9.45 -6.22 8.56
CA HIS A 426 -9.76 -4.80 8.77
C HIS A 426 -10.49 -4.11 7.60
N VAL A 427 -11.24 -4.87 6.81
CA VAL A 427 -12.06 -4.39 5.69
C VAL A 427 -13.46 -5.01 5.82
N HIS A 428 -14.50 -4.25 5.52
CA HIS A 428 -15.86 -4.77 5.49
C HIS A 428 -16.03 -5.72 4.30
N ALA A 429 -16.32 -6.99 4.59
CA ALA A 429 -16.44 -8.01 3.55
C ALA A 429 -17.56 -7.70 2.57
N TRP A 430 -17.31 -7.99 1.28
CA TRP A 430 -18.32 -7.91 0.24
C TRP A 430 -19.34 -9.05 0.37
N ALA A 431 -20.62 -8.70 0.43
CA ALA A 431 -21.73 -9.60 0.21
C ALA A 431 -22.79 -8.87 -0.63
N GLY A 432 -22.31 -8.25 -1.72
CA GLY A 432 -23.11 -7.49 -2.67
C GLY A 432 -23.76 -8.37 -3.74
N MET A 433 -23.94 -7.82 -4.95
CA MET A 433 -24.59 -8.54 -6.05
C MET A 433 -23.97 -9.92 -6.29
N GLY A 434 -24.82 -10.94 -6.40
CA GLY A 434 -24.39 -12.33 -6.58
C GLY A 434 -24.28 -13.15 -5.29
N VAL A 435 -24.32 -12.49 -4.12
CA VAL A 435 -24.32 -13.15 -2.81
C VAL A 435 -25.73 -13.16 -2.25
N ASP A 436 -26.32 -14.34 -2.08
CA ASP A 436 -27.59 -14.52 -1.38
C ASP A 436 -27.37 -15.22 -0.03
N ARG A 437 -28.46 -15.56 0.67
CA ARG A 437 -28.34 -16.25 1.97
C ARG A 437 -27.69 -17.63 1.83
N ALA A 438 -28.00 -18.38 0.78
CA ALA A 438 -27.39 -19.70 0.57
C ALA A 438 -25.88 -19.57 0.32
N ALA A 439 -25.46 -18.52 -0.40
CA ALA A 439 -24.06 -18.20 -0.62
C ALA A 439 -23.34 -17.80 0.68
N LEU A 440 -23.97 -17.00 1.55
CA LEU A 440 -23.41 -16.69 2.89
C LEU A 440 -23.23 -17.94 3.75
N ASP A 441 -24.21 -18.84 3.77
CA ASP A 441 -24.13 -20.08 4.53
C ASP A 441 -23.05 -21.02 3.95
N ALA A 442 -22.92 -21.09 2.63
CA ALA A 442 -21.86 -21.83 1.95
C ALA A 442 -20.46 -21.24 2.20
N TRP A 443 -20.34 -19.92 2.25
CA TRP A 443 -19.11 -19.21 2.61
C TRP A 443 -18.68 -19.56 4.03
N LEU A 444 -19.60 -19.45 5.01
CA LEU A 444 -19.35 -19.86 6.39
C LEU A 444 -18.91 -21.32 6.49
N GLY A 445 -19.59 -22.23 5.78
CA GLY A 445 -19.26 -23.65 5.77
C GLY A 445 -17.88 -23.96 5.17
N PHE A 446 -17.51 -23.29 4.07
CA PHE A 446 -16.19 -23.46 3.48
C PHE A 446 -15.08 -22.89 4.37
N LEU A 447 -15.31 -21.71 4.96
CA LEU A 447 -14.41 -21.10 5.94
C LEU A 447 -14.18 -22.01 7.16
N ASP A 448 -15.23 -22.66 7.67
CA ASP A 448 -15.12 -23.65 8.75
C ASP A 448 -14.26 -24.86 8.35
N GLY A 449 -14.38 -25.33 7.10
CA GLY A 449 -13.53 -26.36 6.55
C GLY A 449 -12.06 -25.94 6.50
N VAL A 450 -11.77 -24.72 6.05
CA VAL A 450 -10.41 -24.15 5.99
C VAL A 450 -9.81 -23.99 7.39
N ILE A 451 -10.57 -23.43 8.34
CA ILE A 451 -10.15 -23.30 9.75
C ILE A 451 -9.83 -24.67 10.35
N THR A 452 -10.64 -25.69 10.05
CA THR A 452 -10.42 -27.05 10.55
C THR A 452 -9.18 -27.69 9.94
N ALA A 453 -8.93 -27.46 8.65
CA ALA A 453 -7.76 -27.99 7.96
C ALA A 453 -6.45 -27.28 8.36
N HIS A 454 -6.53 -26.04 8.82
CA HIS A 454 -5.39 -25.19 9.18
C HIS A 454 -5.57 -24.49 10.54
N PRO A 455 -5.57 -25.25 11.66
CA PRO A 455 -5.92 -24.68 12.96
C PRO A 455 -4.79 -23.80 13.54
N GLY A 456 -5.09 -22.52 13.75
CA GLY A 456 -4.39 -21.65 14.70
C GLY A 456 -3.44 -20.58 14.12
N ALA A 457 -2.79 -19.84 15.02
CA ALA A 457 -1.93 -18.68 14.74
C ALA A 457 -0.58 -18.99 14.04
N ALA A 458 -0.29 -20.27 13.76
CA ALA A 458 0.96 -20.68 13.11
C ALA A 458 0.90 -20.56 11.57
N VAL A 459 -0.31 -20.51 11.01
CA VAL A 459 -0.54 -20.32 9.58
C VAL A 459 -0.49 -18.83 9.27
N GLN A 460 0.32 -18.46 8.27
CA GLN A 460 0.25 -17.14 7.68
C GLN A 460 -0.94 -17.07 6.73
N VAL A 461 -1.76 -16.04 6.86
CA VAL A 461 -2.89 -15.78 5.97
C VAL A 461 -2.65 -14.49 5.20
N LEU A 462 -2.65 -14.61 3.87
CA LEU A 462 -2.54 -13.54 2.91
C LEU A 462 -3.94 -13.27 2.37
N THR A 463 -4.59 -12.21 2.84
CA THR A 463 -5.98 -11.90 2.51
C THR A 463 -6.13 -11.29 1.12
N GLY A 464 -7.28 -11.46 0.50
CA GLY A 464 -7.64 -10.73 -0.73
C GLY A 464 -7.79 -9.23 -0.48
N HIS A 465 -8.24 -8.86 0.72
CA HIS A 465 -8.37 -7.46 1.14
C HIS A 465 -7.76 -7.19 2.52
N GLY A 466 -7.10 -6.04 2.63
CA GLY A 466 -6.48 -5.56 3.86
C GLY A 466 -5.16 -6.28 4.23
N PRO A 467 -4.62 -6.05 5.44
CA PRO A 467 -3.29 -6.51 5.82
C PRO A 467 -3.14 -8.03 5.92
N THR A 468 -1.90 -8.53 5.84
CA THR A 468 -1.58 -9.91 6.22
C THR A 468 -1.96 -10.19 7.68
N ALA A 469 -2.20 -11.45 8.00
CA ALA A 469 -2.52 -11.85 9.36
C ALA A 469 -2.06 -13.29 9.63
N ASP A 470 -2.18 -13.71 10.89
CA ASP A 470 -2.13 -15.11 11.24
C ASP A 470 -3.50 -15.79 11.03
N GLY A 471 -3.58 -17.09 11.30
CA GLY A 471 -4.82 -17.87 11.17
C GLY A 471 -6.03 -17.34 11.98
N ASN A 472 -5.84 -16.43 12.94
CA ASN A 472 -6.97 -15.84 13.69
C ASN A 472 -7.85 -14.95 12.79
N VAL A 473 -7.34 -14.46 11.66
CA VAL A 473 -8.14 -13.69 10.71
C VAL A 473 -9.30 -14.51 10.13
N LEU A 474 -9.14 -15.83 9.98
CA LEU A 474 -10.21 -16.70 9.51
C LEU A 474 -11.34 -16.81 10.55
N LEU A 475 -10.98 -16.87 11.84
CA LEU A 475 -11.94 -16.83 12.95
C LEU A 475 -12.64 -15.46 13.02
N ALA A 476 -11.90 -14.38 12.80
CA ALA A 476 -12.44 -13.02 12.76
C ALA A 476 -13.43 -12.84 11.59
N GLN A 477 -13.07 -13.31 10.39
CA GLN A 477 -13.95 -13.31 9.22
C GLN A 477 -15.23 -14.11 9.49
N ARG A 478 -15.10 -15.30 10.08
CA ARG A 478 -16.24 -16.14 10.43
C ARG A 478 -17.18 -15.43 11.41
N ALA A 479 -16.62 -14.73 12.40
CA ALA A 479 -17.38 -13.94 13.35
C ALA A 479 -18.07 -12.74 12.67
N TYR A 480 -17.38 -12.06 11.74
CA TYR A 480 -17.95 -10.97 10.95
C TYR A 480 -19.15 -11.43 10.13
N LEU A 481 -19.01 -12.49 9.34
CA LEU A 481 -20.09 -13.05 8.53
C LEU A 481 -21.25 -13.55 9.40
N GLY A 482 -20.96 -14.16 10.55
CA GLY A 482 -21.99 -14.55 11.51
C GLY A 482 -22.76 -13.36 12.10
N ASP A 483 -22.09 -12.23 12.36
CA ASP A 483 -22.74 -11.00 12.81
C ASP A 483 -23.53 -10.32 11.67
N LEU A 484 -23.05 -10.37 10.43
CA LEU A 484 -23.81 -9.97 9.24
C LEU A 484 -25.11 -10.77 9.11
N VAL A 485 -25.01 -12.11 9.18
CA VAL A 485 -26.18 -13.00 9.12
C VAL A 485 -27.20 -12.66 10.22
N LYS A 486 -26.76 -12.48 11.47
CA LYS A 486 -27.66 -12.08 12.57
C LYS A 486 -28.35 -10.73 12.32
N ALA A 487 -27.61 -9.75 11.81
CA ALA A 487 -28.17 -8.45 11.49
C ALA A 487 -29.20 -8.56 10.36
N LEU A 488 -28.92 -9.38 9.34
CA LEU A 488 -29.84 -9.66 8.25
C LEU A 488 -31.11 -10.37 8.74
N ASP A 489 -30.98 -11.35 9.63
CA ASP A 489 -32.10 -12.07 10.27
C ASP A 489 -32.95 -11.17 11.18
N ALA A 490 -32.35 -10.15 11.76
CA ALA A 490 -33.05 -9.09 12.49
C ALA A 490 -33.72 -8.05 11.58
N GLY A 491 -33.65 -8.22 10.25
CA GLY A 491 -34.30 -7.35 9.26
C GLY A 491 -33.53 -6.07 8.92
N LEU A 492 -32.28 -5.91 9.36
CA LEU A 492 -31.50 -4.70 9.07
C LEU A 492 -31.06 -4.69 7.60
N ARG A 493 -31.27 -3.56 6.91
CA ARG A 493 -30.87 -3.33 5.51
C ARG A 493 -30.46 -1.86 5.34
N GLY A 494 -29.81 -1.55 4.22
CA GLY A 494 -29.36 -0.21 3.88
C GLY A 494 -28.55 0.44 5.00
N GLU A 495 -28.76 1.73 5.22
CA GLU A 495 -28.06 2.52 6.23
C GLU A 495 -28.10 1.88 7.64
N ALA A 496 -29.21 1.25 8.03
CA ALA A 496 -29.32 0.61 9.34
C ALA A 496 -28.37 -0.59 9.49
N LEU A 497 -28.12 -1.35 8.42
CA LEU A 497 -27.16 -2.44 8.43
C LEU A 497 -25.72 -1.89 8.42
N GLU A 498 -25.45 -0.86 7.63
CA GLU A 498 -24.14 -0.21 7.60
C GLU A 498 -23.74 0.29 8.98
N GLU A 499 -24.61 1.05 9.64
CA GLU A 499 -24.35 1.62 10.97
C GLU A 499 -24.16 0.54 12.03
N ALA A 500 -24.93 -0.55 11.96
CA ALA A 500 -24.74 -1.68 12.86
C ALA A 500 -23.37 -2.33 12.69
N LEU A 501 -22.91 -2.56 11.46
CA LEU A 501 -21.61 -3.16 11.16
C LEU A 501 -20.45 -2.21 11.47
N LYS A 502 -20.56 -0.92 11.10
CA LYS A 502 -19.57 0.13 11.45
C LYS A 502 -19.40 0.25 12.96
N LYS A 503 -20.51 0.24 13.72
CA LYS A 503 -20.47 0.28 15.19
C LYS A 503 -19.83 -0.97 15.80
N ARG A 504 -20.10 -2.14 15.22
CA ARG A 504 -19.58 -3.43 15.71
C ARG A 504 -18.10 -3.62 15.37
N TYR A 505 -17.68 -3.13 14.21
CA TYR A 505 -16.34 -3.25 13.64
C TYR A 505 -15.73 -1.86 13.36
N PRO A 506 -15.54 -0.99 14.38
CA PRO A 506 -15.13 0.39 14.19
C PRO A 506 -13.68 0.55 13.73
N GLY A 507 -12.93 -0.54 13.58
CA GLY A 507 -11.58 -0.58 13.03
C GLY A 507 -11.50 -1.14 11.61
N HIS A 508 -12.62 -1.39 10.93
CA HIS A 508 -12.62 -1.72 9.52
C HIS A 508 -12.61 -0.43 8.68
N ARG A 509 -11.84 -0.39 7.59
CA ARG A 509 -11.56 0.81 6.77
C ARG A 509 -11.47 0.45 5.28
N GLY A 510 -11.49 1.47 4.42
CA GLY A 510 -11.05 1.34 3.02
C GLY A 510 -12.06 0.74 2.03
N ALA A 511 -13.33 0.54 2.42
CA ALA A 511 -14.32 -0.06 1.53
C ALA A 511 -15.78 0.28 1.87
N GLU A 512 -16.08 1.56 2.07
CA GLU A 512 -17.46 2.01 2.29
C GLU A 512 -18.39 1.58 1.15
N PHE A 513 -17.86 1.53 -0.08
CA PHE A 513 -18.57 0.95 -1.23
C PHE A 513 -18.94 -0.53 -1.01
N GLN A 514 -18.02 -1.39 -0.57
CA GLN A 514 -18.32 -2.82 -0.35
C GLN A 514 -19.38 -2.99 0.73
N LEU A 515 -19.27 -2.23 1.82
CA LEU A 515 -20.26 -2.24 2.89
C LEU A 515 -21.63 -1.74 2.39
N HIS A 516 -21.65 -0.65 1.62
CA HIS A 516 -22.87 -0.10 1.03
C HIS A 516 -23.54 -1.11 0.10
N MET A 517 -22.78 -1.73 -0.79
CA MET A 517 -23.29 -2.75 -1.71
C MET A 517 -23.80 -3.99 -0.97
N THR A 518 -23.15 -4.38 0.12
CA THR A 518 -23.61 -5.44 1.02
C THR A 518 -24.94 -5.07 1.68
N ALA A 519 -25.03 -3.85 2.22
CA ALA A 519 -26.20 -3.38 2.94
C ALA A 519 -27.42 -3.17 2.04
N THR A 520 -27.20 -2.80 0.79
CA THR A 520 -28.24 -2.53 -0.21
C THR A 520 -28.50 -3.71 -1.15
N ASN A 521 -27.87 -4.86 -0.91
CA ASN A 521 -28.02 -6.03 -1.76
C ASN A 521 -29.49 -6.51 -1.81
N PRO A 522 -30.14 -6.51 -2.99
CA PRO A 522 -31.54 -6.88 -3.13
C PRO A 522 -31.81 -8.36 -2.84
N ALA A 523 -30.81 -9.24 -2.94
CA ALA A 523 -30.95 -10.67 -2.64
C ALA A 523 -31.30 -10.96 -1.17
N PHE A 524 -31.09 -9.98 -0.29
CA PHE A 524 -31.51 -10.06 1.11
C PHE A 524 -32.89 -9.45 1.37
N GLY A 525 -33.55 -8.89 0.34
CA GLY A 525 -34.93 -8.41 0.43
C GLY A 525 -35.91 -9.59 0.37
N GLY A 526 -36.76 -9.71 1.40
CA GLY A 526 -37.86 -10.68 1.43
C GLY A 526 -39.06 -10.26 0.60
#